data_AF-A0A2N2NMJ6-F1
#
_entry.id   AF-A0A2N2NMJ6-F1
#
_cell.length_a   1.000
_cell.length_b   1.000
_cell.length_c   1.000
_cell.angle_alpha   90.00
_cell.angle_beta   90.00
_cell.angle_gamma   90.00
#
_symmetry.space_group_name_H-M   'P 1'
#
loop_
_entity.id
_entity.type
_entity.pdbx_description
1 polymer ?
#
loop_
_entity_poly.entity_id
_entity_poly.type
_entity_poly.pdbx_seq_one_letter_code
_entity_poly.pdbx_strand_id
1 'polypeptide(L)' 'MKKFLSFSIGFFTGAVVIGIITLLFAPDSGAGIRESLKDSVMQTKNEISTAARRKREELEAELSKLRQG' A
#
# COMPACT_ATOMS: atom_id res chain seq x y z
N MET A 1 42.88 2.55 29.68
CA MET A 1 42.46 1.39 28.85
C MET A 1 41.06 0.87 29.18
N LYS A 2 40.71 0.56 30.45
CA LYS A 2 39.38 0.04 30.83
C LYS A 2 38.18 0.91 30.38
N LYS A 3 38.31 2.23 30.45
CA LYS A 3 37.27 3.20 30.05
C LYS A 3 36.99 3.21 28.53
N PHE A 4 38.02 2.95 27.72
CA PHE A 4 37.88 2.84 26.27
C PHE A 4 37.19 1.52 25.89
N LEU A 5 37.50 0.45 26.63
CA LEU A 5 36.85 -0.86 26.44
C LEU A 5 35.37 -0.80 26.78
N SER A 6 35.01 -0.19 27.92
CA SER A 6 33.60 0.00 28.32
C SER A 6 32.84 0.89 27.34
N PHE A 7 33.49 1.93 26.80
CA PHE A 7 32.89 2.77 25.76
C PHE A 7 32.63 1.99 24.47
N SER A 8 33.62 1.21 24.01
CA SER A 8 33.50 0.41 22.79
C SER A 8 32.35 -0.59 22.89
N ILE A 9 32.20 -1.26 24.03
CA ILE A 9 31.10 -2.21 24.29
C ILE A 9 29.74 -1.52 24.19
N GLY A 10 29.60 -0.33 24.78
CA GLY A 10 28.38 0.48 24.66
C GLY A 10 28.10 0.89 23.21
N PHE A 11 29.12 1.34 22.47
CA PHE A 11 29.01 1.73 21.08
C PHE A 11 28.55 0.57 20.18
N PHE A 12 29.17 -0.61 20.29
CA PHE A 12 28.77 -1.77 19.50
C PHE A 12 27.38 -2.26 19.86
N THR A 13 27.03 -2.27 21.15
CA THR A 13 25.68 -2.66 21.60
C THR A 13 24.64 -1.69 21.03
N GLY A 14 24.90 -0.39 21.11
CA GLY A 14 24.03 0.63 20.53
C GLY A 14 23.89 0.50 19.01
N ALA A 15 25.01 0.27 18.30
CA ALA A 15 25.01 0.08 16.85
C ALA A 15 24.21 -1.16 16.42
N VAL A 16 24.30 -2.26 17.16
CA VAL A 16 23.52 -3.48 16.91
C VAL A 16 22.04 -3.20 17.10
N VAL A 17 21.65 -2.59 18.22
CA VAL A 17 20.24 -2.28 18.52
C VAL A 17 19.65 -1.35 17.46
N ILE A 18 20.35 -0.26 17.14
CA ILE A 18 19.90 0.69 16.13
C ILE A 18 19.86 0.03 14.74
N GLY A 19 20.86 -0.77 14.38
CA GLY A 19 20.89 -1.48 13.11
C GLY A 19 19.70 -2.42 12.92
N ILE A 20 19.31 -3.15 13.98
CA ILE A 20 18.12 -4.01 13.96
C ILE A 20 16.84 -3.17 13.79
N ILE A 21 16.71 -2.06 14.54
CA ILE A 21 15.55 -1.16 14.42
C ILE A 21 15.45 -0.61 13.01
N THR A 22 16.55 -0.11 12.44
CA THR A 22 16.54 0.44 11.08
C THR A 22 16.18 -0.60 10.03
N LEU A 23 16.61 -1.85 10.19
CA LEU A 23 16.26 -2.92 9.26
C LEU A 23 14.78 -3.31 9.38
N LEU A 24 14.25 -3.38 10.61
CA LEU A 24 12.85 -3.74 10.86
C LEU A 24 11.88 -2.64 10.40
N PHE A 25 12.29 -1.38 10.57
CA PHE A 25 11.53 -0.20 10.14
C PHE A 25 12.05 0.38 8.82
N ALA A 26 12.81 -0.40 8.05
CA ALA A 26 13.27 0.03 6.74
C ALA A 26 12.03 0.32 5.89
N PRO A 27 11.88 1.54 5.36
CA PRO A 27 10.75 1.84 4.51
C PRO A 27 10.79 0.95 3.28
N ASP A 28 9.60 0.59 2.78
CA ASP A 28 9.51 -0.09 1.50
C ASP A 28 10.26 0.70 0.42
N SER A 29 10.83 -0.04 -0.53
CA SER A 29 11.48 0.58 -1.67
C SER A 29 10.50 1.50 -2.39
N GLY A 30 10.97 2.64 -2.89
CA GLY A 30 10.12 3.55 -3.65
C GLY A 30 9.46 2.88 -4.87
N ALA A 31 10.05 1.80 -5.40
CA ALA A 31 9.46 0.97 -6.44
C ALA A 31 8.23 0.20 -5.94
N GLY A 32 8.31 -0.44 -4.77
CA GLY A 32 7.20 -1.20 -4.17
C GLY A 32 5.99 -0.34 -3.82
N ILE A 33 6.23 0.90 -3.34
CA ILE A 33 5.13 1.85 -3.09
C ILE A 33 4.45 2.28 -4.39
N ARG A 34 5.22 2.53 -5.46
CA ARG A 34 4.66 2.90 -6.78
C ARG A 34 3.85 1.77 -7.39
N GLU A 35 4.31 0.53 -7.23
CA GLU A 35 3.61 -0.66 -7.69
C GLU A 35 2.30 -0.85 -6.92
N SER A 36 2.34 -0.84 -5.59
CA SER A 36 1.14 -0.92 -4.74
C SER A 36 0.11 0.17 -5.05
N LEU A 37 0.58 1.41 -5.29
CA LEU A 37 -0.29 2.52 -5.67
C LEU A 37 -0.93 2.30 -7.04
N LYS A 38 -0.15 1.86 -8.03
CA LYS A 38 -0.65 1.55 -9.38
C LYS A 38 -1.72 0.47 -9.33
N ASP A 39 -1.50 -0.58 -8.57
CA ASP A 39 -2.44 -1.69 -8.41
C ASP A 39 -3.74 -1.22 -7.75
N SER A 40 -3.63 -0.42 -6.68
CA SER A 40 -4.78 0.18 -6.01
C SER A 40 -5.61 1.04 -6.97
N VAL A 41 -4.96 1.90 -7.76
CA VAL A 41 -5.63 2.76 -8.75
C VAL A 41 -6.29 1.93 -9.86
N MET A 42 -5.63 0.88 -10.35
CA MET A 42 -6.18 -0.03 -11.35
C MET A 42 -7.42 -0.75 -10.82
N GLN A 43 -7.38 -1.23 -9.58
CA GLN A 43 -8.51 -1.87 -8.93
C GLN A 43 -9.70 -0.91 -8.82
N THR A 44 -9.50 0.28 -8.27
CA THR A 44 -10.57 1.29 -8.13
C THR A 44 -11.18 1.64 -9.49
N LYS A 45 -10.35 1.82 -10.53
CA LYS A 45 -10.84 2.10 -11.88
C LYS A 45 -11.74 0.96 -12.40
N ASN A 46 -11.34 -0.28 -12.16
CA ASN A 46 -12.10 -1.45 -12.61
C ASN A 46 -13.44 -1.58 -11.87
N GLU A 47 -13.45 -1.30 -10.57
CA GLU A 47 -14.67 -1.27 -9.75
C GLU A 47 -15.65 -0.20 -10.24
N ILE A 48 -15.17 1.02 -10.51
CA ILE A 48 -16.00 2.11 -11.06
C ILE A 48 -16.58 1.71 -12.42
N SER A 49 -15.76 1.16 -13.32
CA SER A 49 -16.23 0.72 -14.65
C SER A 49 -17.30 -0.35 -14.54
N THR A 50 -17.11 -1.32 -13.64
CA THR A 50 -18.06 -2.40 -13.41
C THR A 50 -19.37 -1.86 -12.83
N ALA A 51 -19.31 -0.97 -11.84
CA ALA A 51 -20.49 -0.34 -11.25
C ALA A 51 -21.26 0.51 -12.28
N ALA A 52 -20.54 1.28 -13.11
CA ALA A 52 -21.14 2.07 -14.17
C ALA A 52 -21.85 1.19 -15.22
N ARG A 53 -21.24 0.05 -15.59
CA ARG A 53 -21.85 -0.90 -16.54
C ARG A 53 -23.13 -1.50 -15.97
N ARG A 54 -23.09 -2.00 -14.72
CA ARG A 54 -24.27 -2.53 -14.04
C ARG A 54 -25.38 -1.49 -13.96
N LYS A 55 -25.05 -0.24 -13.64
CA LYS A 55 -26.05 0.82 -13.55
C LYS A 55 -26.69 1.14 -14.90
N ARG A 56 -25.91 1.09 -15.98
CA ARG A 56 -26.45 1.23 -17.35
C ARG A 56 -27.40 0.09 -17.69
N GLU A 57 -27.01 -1.15 -17.44
CA GLU A 57 -27.84 -2.34 -17.67
C GLU A 57 -29.17 -2.24 -16.89
N GLU A 58 -29.15 -1.81 -15.63
CA GLU A 58 -30.34 -1.56 -14.81
C GLU A 58 -31.27 -0.50 -15.42
N LEU A 59 -30.71 0.65 -15.82
CA LEU A 59 -31.48 1.77 -16.38
C LEU A 59 -32.07 1.44 -17.76
N GLU A 60 -31.34 0.69 -18.59
CA GLU A 60 -31.84 0.20 -19.87
C GLU A 60 -33.02 -0.77 -19.69
N ALA A 61 -32.93 -1.66 -18.69
CA ALA A 61 -34.03 -2.55 -18.34
C ALA A 61 -35.25 -1.75 -17.84
N GLU A 62 -35.05 -0.73 -17.01
CA GLU A 62 -36.14 0.13 -16.52
C GLU A 62 -36.79 0.93 -17.66
N LEU A 63 -35.99 1.53 -18.56
CA LEU A 63 -36.49 2.22 -19.75
C LEU A 63 -37.30 1.29 -20.67
N SER A 64 -36.89 0.03 -20.82
CA SER A 64 -37.64 -0.93 -21.62
C SER A 64 -39.02 -1.24 -21.05
N LYS A 65 -39.13 -1.34 -19.71
CA LYS A 65 -40.41 -1.54 -19.01
C LYS A 65 -41.33 -0.34 -19.18
N LEU A 66 -40.79 0.87 -19.04
CA LEU A 66 -41.56 2.11 -19.21
C LEU A 66 -42.06 2.32 -20.65
N ARG A 67 -41.36 1.77 -21.65
CA ARG A 67 -41.77 1.85 -23.06
C ARG A 67 -42.84 0.83 -23.47
N GLN A 68 -43.09 -0.19 -22.64
CA GLN A 68 -44.04 -1.28 -22.93
C GLN A 68 -45.39 -1.11 -22.22
N GLY A 69 -45.51 -0.16 -21.28
CA GLY A 69 -46.77 0.25 -20.64
C GLY A 69 -47.33 1.50 -21.29
#